data_AF-A0A838ERT7-F1
#
_entry.id   AF-A0A838ERT7-F1
#
_cell.length_a   1.000
_cell.length_b   1.000
_cell.length_c   1.000
_cell.angle_alpha   90.00
_cell.angle_beta   90.00
_cell.angle_gamma   90.00
#
_symmetry.space_group_name_H-M   'P 1'
#
loop_
_entity.id
_entity.type
_entity.pdbx_description
1 polymer ?
#
loop_
_entity_poly.entity_id
_entity_poly.type
_entity_poly.pdbx_seq_one_letter_code
_entity_poly.pdbx_strand_id
1 'polypeptide(L)'
;MKLIMTVILLALSGVNFAQDEYLMQDAITKPSLSLRCKELLRERSEKIKVQQRLNALLQRNQDLIKKSPKAKPSMHNRLLSNQVKIKNELHLTNLNIETMEENIVRSGCPGISL
;
A
#
# COMPACT_ATOMS: atom_id res chain seq x y z
N MET A 1 -3.87 48.29 -19.82
CA MET A 1 -4.03 46.83 -19.66
C MET A 1 -3.32 45.98 -20.74
N LYS A 2 -2.39 46.53 -21.56
CA LYS A 2 -1.61 45.73 -22.53
C LYS A 2 -0.22 45.32 -22.01
N LEU A 3 0.34 46.04 -21.01
CA LEU A 3 1.67 45.77 -20.45
C LEU A 3 1.71 44.58 -19.46
N ILE A 4 0.58 44.25 -18.82
CA ILE A 4 0.53 43.15 -17.83
C ILE A 4 0.43 41.79 -18.53
N MET A 5 -0.12 41.74 -19.75
CA MET A 5 -0.31 40.50 -20.50
C MET A 5 0.98 40.01 -21.20
N THR A 6 1.94 40.91 -21.47
CA THR A 6 3.21 40.56 -22.13
C THR A 6 4.24 39.98 -21.17
N VAL A 7 4.15 40.27 -19.87
CA VAL A 7 5.08 39.72 -18.85
C VAL A 7 4.75 38.25 -18.52
N ILE A 8 3.48 37.85 -18.65
CA ILE A 8 3.05 36.47 -18.36
C ILE A 8 3.45 35.51 -19.49
N LEU A 9 3.55 35.99 -20.73
CA LEU A 9 3.87 35.16 -21.90
C LEU A 9 5.38 34.84 -22.04
N LEU A 10 6.27 35.62 -21.42
CA LEU A 10 7.73 35.35 -21.42
C LEU A 10 8.19 34.34 -20.35
N ALA A 11 7.32 33.95 -19.42
CA ALA A 11 7.65 32.99 -18.36
C ALA A 11 7.45 31.53 -18.78
N LEU A 12 6.95 31.24 -19.99
CA LEU A 12 6.69 29.88 -20.48
C LEU A 12 7.81 29.29 -21.37
N SER A 13 8.86 30.03 -21.68
CA SER A 13 9.93 29.56 -22.57
C SER A 13 11.22 29.33 -21.79
N GLY A 14 11.36 28.16 -21.17
CA GLY A 14 12.65 27.73 -20.64
C GLY A 14 12.53 26.62 -19.62
N VAL A 15 12.53 25.37 -20.09
CA VAL A 15 13.24 24.24 -19.47
C VAL A 15 13.25 23.06 -20.44
N ASN A 16 14.30 22.98 -21.26
CA ASN A 16 14.76 21.69 -21.81
C ASN A 16 15.70 21.10 -20.75
N PHE A 17 15.25 20.08 -20.02
CA PHE A 17 16.14 19.28 -19.19
C PHE A 17 16.59 18.06 -20.00
N ALA A 18 17.89 18.00 -20.25
CA ALA A 18 18.59 16.82 -20.73
C ALA A 18 18.29 15.62 -19.82
N GLN A 19 17.76 14.52 -20.39
CA GLN A 19 17.36 13.32 -19.65
C GLN A 19 18.32 12.13 -19.77
N ASP A 20 19.41 12.23 -20.54
CA ASP A 20 20.25 11.05 -20.84
C ASP A 20 21.38 10.76 -19.83
N GLU A 21 21.80 11.72 -18.99
CA GLU A 21 22.95 11.51 -18.09
C GLU A 21 22.57 10.91 -16.72
N TYR A 22 21.28 10.94 -16.35
CA TYR A 22 20.82 10.48 -15.03
C TYR A 22 20.71 8.94 -14.93
N LEU A 23 20.69 8.22 -16.05
CA LEU A 23 20.50 6.76 -16.07
C LEU A 23 21.76 6.00 -15.59
N MET A 24 22.94 6.60 -15.75
CA MET A 24 24.22 6.01 -15.34
C MET A 24 24.54 6.26 -13.86
N GLN A 25 24.09 7.37 -13.29
CA GLN A 25 24.34 7.72 -11.87
C GLN A 25 23.49 6.91 -10.89
N ASP A 26 22.27 6.54 -11.28
CA ASP A 26 21.35 5.76 -10.43
C ASP A 26 21.79 4.28 -10.31
N ALA A 27 22.57 3.76 -11.26
CA ALA A 27 23.17 2.42 -11.21
C ALA A 27 24.29 2.30 -10.15
N ILE A 28 24.98 3.41 -9.85
CA ILE A 28 26.03 3.47 -8.82
C ILE A 28 25.43 3.71 -7.43
N THR A 29 24.26 4.34 -7.35
CA THR A 29 23.63 4.74 -6.07
C THR A 29 22.55 3.76 -5.58
N LYS A 30 21.98 2.95 -6.47
CA LYS A 30 21.05 1.87 -6.14
C LYS A 30 21.42 0.65 -6.96
N PRO A 31 21.82 -0.49 -6.35
CA PRO A 31 21.91 -1.72 -7.12
C PRO A 31 20.54 -1.93 -7.75
N SER A 32 20.51 -2.06 -9.08
CA SER A 32 19.25 -2.30 -9.80
C SER A 32 18.61 -3.54 -9.18
N LEU A 33 17.46 -3.37 -8.51
CA LEU A 33 16.75 -4.46 -7.86
C LEU A 33 16.55 -5.59 -8.86
N SER A 34 16.96 -6.81 -8.48
CA SER A 34 16.70 -7.99 -9.29
C SER A 34 15.19 -8.13 -9.56
N LEU A 35 14.82 -8.69 -10.71
CA LEU A 35 13.41 -8.95 -11.04
C LEU A 35 12.71 -9.74 -9.91
N ARG A 36 13.43 -10.68 -9.30
CA ARG A 36 12.98 -11.45 -8.14
C ARG A 36 12.64 -10.55 -6.94
N CYS A 37 13.52 -9.61 -6.57
CA CYS A 37 13.24 -8.71 -5.45
C CYS A 37 12.06 -7.77 -5.73
N LYS A 38 11.93 -7.27 -6.96
CA LYS A 38 10.78 -6.45 -7.36
C LYS A 38 9.48 -7.22 -7.20
N GLU A 39 9.46 -8.50 -7.60
CA GLU A 39 8.28 -9.34 -7.49
C GLU A 39 7.90 -9.63 -6.04
N LEU A 40 8.87 -10.00 -5.19
CA LEU A 40 8.61 -10.22 -3.76
C LEU A 40 8.09 -8.96 -3.06
N LEU A 41 8.65 -7.80 -3.37
CA LEU A 41 8.17 -6.51 -2.82
C LEU A 41 6.76 -6.18 -3.32
N ARG A 42 6.44 -6.50 -4.58
CA ARG A 42 5.11 -6.33 -5.16
C ARG A 42 4.09 -7.22 -4.48
N GLU A 43 4.39 -8.51 -4.31
CA GLU A 43 3.54 -9.45 -3.59
C GLU A 43 3.26 -8.99 -2.16
N ARG A 44 4.30 -8.53 -1.44
CA ARG A 44 4.14 -7.97 -0.10
C ARG A 44 3.19 -6.78 -0.09
N SER A 45 3.38 -5.84 -1.01
CA SER A 45 2.51 -4.67 -1.14
C SER A 45 1.04 -5.06 -1.34
N GLU A 46 0.77 -6.08 -2.16
CA GLU A 46 -0.60 -6.59 -2.33
C GLU A 46 -1.16 -7.22 -1.05
N LYS A 47 -0.35 -7.98 -0.29
CA LYS A 47 -0.78 -8.53 1.00
C LYS A 47 -1.08 -7.44 2.03
N ILE A 48 -0.29 -6.37 2.08
CA ILE A 48 -0.55 -5.21 2.94
C ILE A 48 -1.87 -4.53 2.56
N LYS A 49 -2.18 -4.38 1.26
CA LYS A 49 -3.48 -3.85 0.83
C LYS A 49 -4.64 -4.72 1.31
N VAL A 50 -4.49 -6.05 1.28
CA VAL A 50 -5.50 -6.97 1.82
C VAL A 50 -5.66 -6.78 3.33
N GLN A 51 -4.56 -6.70 4.09
CA GLN A 51 -4.58 -6.43 5.52
C GLN A 51 -5.32 -5.12 5.85
N GLN A 52 -5.04 -4.04 5.14
CA GLN A 52 -5.72 -2.75 5.29
C GLN A 52 -7.23 -2.85 5.03
N ARG A 53 -7.64 -3.59 3.99
CA ARG A 53 -9.06 -3.84 3.69
C ARG A 53 -9.74 -4.65 4.79
N LEU A 54 -9.08 -5.68 5.32
CA LEU A 54 -9.60 -6.48 6.43
C LEU A 54 -9.80 -5.64 7.69
N ASN A 55 -8.85 -4.75 8.02
CA ASN A 55 -8.99 -3.80 9.13
C ASN A 55 -10.19 -2.87 8.94
N ALA A 56 -10.34 -2.29 7.75
CA ALA A 56 -11.49 -1.44 7.44
C ALA A 56 -12.83 -2.21 7.53
N LEU A 57 -12.87 -3.45 7.07
CA LEU A 57 -14.05 -4.33 7.17
C LEU A 57 -14.38 -4.67 8.62
N LEU A 58 -13.36 -4.96 9.44
CA LEU A 58 -13.52 -5.25 10.86
C LEU A 58 -14.12 -4.05 11.60
N GLN A 59 -13.61 -2.85 11.34
CA GLN A 59 -14.14 -1.61 11.92
C GLN A 59 -15.60 -1.39 11.51
N ARG A 60 -15.93 -1.51 10.22
CA ARG A 60 -17.31 -1.40 9.73
C ARG A 60 -18.23 -2.44 10.37
N ASN A 61 -17.76 -3.68 10.52
CA ASN A 61 -18.52 -4.73 11.17
C ASN A 61 -18.80 -4.41 12.65
N GLN A 62 -17.82 -3.90 13.39
CA GLN A 62 -18.00 -3.43 14.76
C GLN A 62 -19.03 -2.31 14.86
N ASP A 63 -19.01 -1.35 13.93
CA ASP A 63 -19.98 -0.26 13.90
C ASP A 63 -21.40 -0.77 13.61
N LEU A 64 -21.54 -1.76 12.73
CA LEU A 64 -22.82 -2.42 12.46
C LEU A 64 -23.34 -3.19 13.67
N ILE A 65 -22.47 -3.86 14.43
CA ILE A 65 -22.85 -4.55 15.67
C ILE A 65 -23.44 -3.53 16.67
N LYS A 66 -22.78 -2.38 16.84
CA LYS A 66 -23.23 -1.30 17.75
C LYS A 66 -24.57 -0.69 17.32
N LYS A 67 -24.79 -0.54 16.01
CA LYS A 67 -26.02 0.07 15.43
C LYS A 67 -27.17 -0.93 15.23
N SER A 68 -26.90 -2.23 15.33
CA SER A 68 -27.89 -3.27 15.08
C SER A 68 -29.01 -3.25 16.14
N PRO A 69 -30.29 -3.18 15.75
CA PRO A 69 -31.40 -3.29 16.69
C PRO A 69 -31.41 -4.64 17.39
N LYS A 70 -31.59 -4.63 18.73
CA LYS A 70 -31.65 -5.84 19.58
C LYS A 70 -32.79 -6.79 19.20
N ALA A 71 -33.84 -6.29 18.56
CA ALA A 71 -34.97 -7.07 18.08
C ALA A 71 -34.63 -8.02 16.90
N LYS A 72 -33.41 -7.96 16.34
CA LYS A 72 -32.97 -8.82 15.22
C LYS A 72 -31.77 -9.69 15.62
N PRO A 73 -31.96 -10.72 16.46
CA PRO A 73 -30.87 -11.56 16.97
C PRO A 73 -30.11 -12.29 15.85
N SER A 74 -30.81 -12.75 14.80
CA SER A 74 -30.18 -13.40 13.64
C SER A 74 -29.15 -12.50 12.95
N MET A 75 -29.47 -11.22 12.76
CA MET A 75 -28.55 -10.26 12.15
C MET A 75 -27.33 -10.00 13.04
N HIS A 76 -27.56 -9.85 14.35
CA HIS A 76 -26.47 -9.68 15.32
C HIS A 76 -25.52 -10.89 15.32
N ASN A 77 -26.05 -12.11 15.35
CA ASN A 77 -25.27 -13.34 15.31
C ASN A 77 -24.46 -13.46 14.01
N ARG A 78 -25.02 -13.06 12.87
CA ARG A 78 -24.28 -13.00 11.60
C ARG A 78 -23.14 -11.99 11.65
N LEU A 79 -23.37 -10.82 12.24
CA LEU A 79 -22.33 -9.81 12.39
C LEU A 79 -21.19 -10.30 13.30
N LEU A 80 -21.50 -10.97 14.42
CA LEU A 80 -20.51 -11.59 15.31
C LEU A 80 -19.72 -12.71 14.61
N SER A 81 -20.41 -13.58 13.86
CA SER A 81 -19.76 -14.63 13.06
C SER A 81 -18.81 -14.04 12.02
N ASN A 82 -19.23 -12.98 11.33
CA ASN A 82 -18.38 -12.27 10.38
C ASN A 82 -17.17 -11.62 11.09
N GLN A 83 -17.35 -11.07 12.28
CA GLN A 83 -16.25 -10.50 13.06
C GLN A 83 -15.16 -11.53 13.33
N VAL A 84 -15.54 -12.73 13.76
CA VAL A 84 -14.59 -13.85 14.01
C VAL A 84 -13.87 -14.23 12.73
N LYS A 85 -14.60 -14.39 11.61
CA LYS A 85 -14.00 -14.73 10.31
C LYS A 85 -12.99 -13.68 9.85
N ILE A 86 -13.33 -12.38 9.94
CA ILE A 86 -12.43 -11.29 9.55
C ILE A 86 -11.19 -11.27 10.45
N LYS A 87 -11.33 -11.50 11.76
CA LYS A 87 -10.18 -11.57 12.69
C LYS A 87 -9.25 -12.72 12.36
N ASN A 88 -9.79 -13.89 12.06
CA ASN A 88 -8.99 -15.06 11.68
C ASN A 88 -8.23 -14.79 10.37
N GLU A 89 -8.91 -14.24 9.37
CA GLU A 89 -8.29 -13.90 8.08
C GLU A 89 -7.19 -12.84 8.25
N LEU A 90 -7.42 -11.83 9.11
CA LEU A 90 -6.43 -10.81 9.42
C LEU A 90 -5.19 -11.43 10.09
N HIS A 91 -5.39 -12.34 11.05
CA HIS A 91 -4.30 -13.04 11.72
C HIS A 91 -3.47 -13.87 10.72
N LEU A 92 -4.12 -14.66 9.87
CA LEU A 92 -3.44 -15.43 8.81
C LEU A 92 -2.71 -14.52 7.81
N THR A 93 -3.32 -13.39 7.46
CA THR A 93 -2.70 -12.40 6.56
C THR A 93 -1.44 -11.81 7.19
N ASN A 94 -1.45 -11.51 8.49
CA ASN A 94 -0.28 -10.99 9.20
C ASN A 94 0.86 -12.01 9.21
N LEU A 95 0.58 -13.27 9.57
CA LEU A 95 1.59 -14.34 9.55
C LEU A 95 2.22 -14.52 8.16
N ASN A 96 1.41 -14.41 7.10
CA ASN A 96 1.90 -14.47 5.73
C ASN A 96 2.81 -13.29 5.37
N ILE A 97 2.48 -12.08 5.84
CA ILE A 97 3.31 -10.89 5.64
C ILE A 97 4.64 -11.06 6.39
N GLU A 98 4.61 -11.47 7.65
CA GLU A 98 5.81 -11.71 8.47
C GLU A 98 6.73 -12.75 7.81
N THR A 99 6.17 -13.89 7.40
CA THR A 99 6.92 -14.94 6.70
C THR A 99 7.52 -14.43 5.39
N MET A 100 6.79 -13.60 4.65
CA MET A 100 7.27 -13.00 3.41
C MET A 100 8.39 -11.99 3.67
N GLU A 101 8.27 -11.18 4.72
CA GLU A 101 9.31 -10.23 5.14
C GLU A 101 10.60 -10.95 5.53
N GLU A 102 10.51 -12.04 6.32
CA GLU A 102 11.66 -12.88 6.61
C GLU A 102 12.31 -13.42 5.34
N ASN A 103 11.51 -13.89 4.37
CA ASN A 103 12.02 -14.41 3.10
C ASN A 103 12.69 -13.33 2.25
N ILE A 104 12.17 -12.11 2.25
CA ILE A 104 12.75 -10.96 1.55
C ILE A 104 14.10 -10.60 2.17
N VAL A 105 14.17 -10.53 3.50
CA VAL A 105 15.39 -10.25 4.26
C VAL A 105 16.43 -11.35 4.04
N ARG A 106 16.05 -12.63 4.16
CA ARG A 106 16.93 -13.79 3.89
C ARG A 106 17.44 -13.83 2.44
N SER A 107 16.65 -13.33 1.49
CA SER A 107 17.04 -13.25 0.08
C SER A 107 17.96 -12.07 -0.24
N GLY A 108 18.25 -11.20 0.73
CA GLY A 108 19.12 -10.02 0.55
C GLY A 108 18.46 -8.89 -0.26
N CYS A 109 17.13 -8.87 -0.36
CA CYS A 109 16.43 -7.81 -1.07
C CYS A 109 16.39 -6.52 -0.23
N PRO A 110 16.87 -5.37 -0.74
CA PRO A 110 16.87 -4.13 0.01
C PRO A 110 15.45 -3.54 0.12
N GLY A 111 15.18 -2.79 1.20
CA GLY A 111 13.92 -2.06 1.40
C GLY A 111 12.98 -2.62 2.48
N ILE A 112 13.39 -3.64 3.23
CA ILE A 112 12.71 -4.13 4.43
C ILE A 112 13.74 -4.33 5.53
N SER A 113 13.52 -3.74 6.70
CA SER A 113 14.27 -4.00 7.92
C SER A 113 13.32 -4.59 8.96
N LEU A 114 13.69 -5.72 9.56
CA LEU A 114 13.01 -6.30 10.72
C LEU A 114 13.09 -5.35 11.93
#